data_AF-A0A3B9BZ77-F1
#
_entry.id   AF-A0A3B9BZ77-F1
#
_cell.length_a   1.000
_cell.length_b   1.000
_cell.length_c   1.000
_cell.angle_alpha   90.00
_cell.angle_beta   90.00
_cell.angle_gamma   90.00
#
_symmetry.space_group_name_H-M   'P 1'
#
loop_
_entity.id
_entity.type
_entity.pdbx_description
1 polymer ?
#
loop_
_entity_poly.entity_id
_entity_poly.type
_entity_poly.pdbx_seq_one_letter_code
_entity_poly.pdbx_strand_id
1 'polypeptide(L)' 'EEIFPLIKSISYPNNKAKHLHAMALKLINDFHAEVPMTVDELVSLPGVGRKTAN' A
#
# COMPACT_ATOMS: atom_id res chain seq x y z
N GLU A 1 -2.71 2.46 14.39
CA GLU A 1 -1.61 1.97 15.26
C GLU A 1 -1.52 0.45 15.33
N GLU A 2 -2.59 -0.28 15.00
CA GLU A 2 -2.67 -1.75 15.09
C GLU A 2 -1.79 -2.50 14.06
N ILE A 3 -1.51 -1.92 12.89
CA ILE A 3 -0.74 -2.59 11.84
C ILE A 3 0.72 -2.82 12.25
N PHE A 4 1.34 -1.84 12.92
CA PHE A 4 2.78 -1.89 13.20
C PHE A 4 3.18 -3.10 14.07
N PRO A 5 2.51 -3.40 15.21
CA PRO A 5 2.82 -4.59 16.01
C PRO A 5 2.74 -5.91 15.23
N LEU A 6 1.83 -6.01 14.24
CA LEU A 6 1.64 -7.21 13.43
C LEU A 6 2.80 -7.47 12.46
N ILE A 7 3.44 -6.41 11.97
CA ILE A 7 4.52 -6.51 10.98
C ILE A 7 5.89 -6.08 11.53
N LYS A 8 6.03 -5.85 12.83
CA LYS A 8 7.28 -5.31 13.42
C LYS A 8 8.54 -6.14 13.14
N SER A 9 8.39 -7.42 12.77
CA SER A 9 9.48 -8.33 12.45
C SER A 9 10.14 -8.10 11.09
N ILE A 10 9.50 -7.36 10.17
CA ILE A 10 10.05 -7.13 8.82
C ILE A 10 10.87 -5.85 8.75
N SER A 11 11.68 -5.72 7.70
CA SER A 11 12.42 -4.49 7.41
C SER A 11 11.51 -3.29 7.17
N TYR A 12 11.89 -2.13 7.73
CA TYR A 12 11.18 -0.85 7.63
C TYR A 12 9.69 -0.90 8.05
N PRO A 13 9.36 -1.48 9.22
CA PRO A 13 7.97 -1.77 9.59
C PRO A 13 7.15 -0.49 9.84
N ASN A 14 7.79 0.59 10.31
CA ASN A 14 7.15 1.89 10.52
C ASN A 14 6.57 2.47 9.21
N ASN A 15 7.37 2.54 8.15
CA ASN A 15 6.94 3.09 6.87
C ASN A 15 5.96 2.15 6.17
N LYS A 16 6.20 0.84 6.23
CA LYS A 16 5.28 -0.16 5.64
C LYS A 16 3.91 -0.13 6.30
N ALA A 17 3.81 0.04 7.62
CA ALA A 17 2.53 0.16 8.31
C ALA A 17 1.74 1.41 7.85
N LYS A 18 2.43 2.54 7.69
CA LYS A 18 1.84 3.78 7.14
C LYS A 18 1.34 3.58 5.70
N HIS A 19 2.16 2.96 4.86
CA HIS A 19 1.80 2.70 3.46
C HIS A 19 0.61 1.74 3.35
N LEU A 20 0.57 0.65 4.12
CA LEU A 20 -0.55 -0.31 4.10
C LEU A 20 -1.88 0.36 4.45
N HIS A 21 -1.89 1.18 5.51
CA HIS A 21 -3.09 1.93 5.89
C HIS A 21 -3.53 2.92 4.80
N ALA A 22 -2.59 3.73 4.29
CA ALA A 22 -2.87 4.71 3.26
C ALA A 22 -3.32 4.06 1.94
N MET A 23 -2.72 2.92 1.58
CA MET A 23 -3.08 2.15 0.39
C MET A 23 -4.49 1.60 0.50
N ALA A 24 -4.87 1.00 1.64
CA ALA A 24 -6.23 0.51 1.86
C ALA A 24 -7.28 1.62 1.73
N LEU A 25 -7.03 2.79 2.32
CA LEU A 25 -7.91 3.96 2.18
C LEU A 25 -8.02 4.43 0.72
N LYS A 26 -6.90 4.49 -0.01
CA LYS A 26 -6.89 4.88 -1.43
C LYS A 26 -7.67 3.90 -2.29
N LEU A 27 -7.54 2.59 -2.05
CA LEU A 27 -8.31 1.57 -2.77
C LEU A 27 -9.81 1.74 -2.55
N ILE A 28 -10.24 1.95 -1.31
CA ILE A 28 -11.66 2.15 -0.99
C ILE A 28 -12.22 3.42 -1.65
N ASN A 29 -11.50 4.53 -1.55
CA ASN A 29 -11.99 5.83 -2.00
C ASN A 29 -11.92 6.01 -3.52
N ASP A 30 -10.84 5.56 -4.16
CA ASP A 30 -10.53 5.88 -5.56
C ASP A 30 -10.74 4.69 -6.49
N PHE A 31 -10.70 3.45 -5.99
CA PHE A 31 -10.72 2.22 -6.78
C PHE A 31 -11.81 1.23 -6.37
N HIS A 32 -12.85 1.69 -5.67
CA HIS A 32 -13.99 0.87 -5.25
C HIS A 32 -13.59 -0.41 -4.49
N ALA A 33 -12.53 -0.32 -3.68
CA ALA A 33 -11.91 -1.43 -2.95
C ALA A 33 -11.32 -2.55 -3.82
N GLU A 34 -11.07 -2.30 -5.11
CA GLU A 34 -10.41 -3.21 -6.04
C GLU A 34 -8.99 -2.75 -6.38
N VAL A 35 -8.09 -3.71 -6.64
CA VAL A 35 -6.72 -3.41 -7.05
C VAL A 35 -6.72 -3.05 -8.54
N PRO A 36 -6.20 -1.88 -8.95
CA PRO A 36 -6.16 -1.49 -10.35
C PRO A 36 -5.23 -2.38 -11.16
N MET A 37 -5.50 -2.49 -12.46
CA MET A 37 -4.80 -3.41 -13.37
C MET A 37 -3.77 -2.73 -14.26
N THR A 38 -3.70 -1.40 -14.25
CA THR A 38 -2.70 -0.66 -15.02
C THR A 38 -1.49 -0.32 -14.15
N VAL A 39 -0.30 -0.37 -14.74
CA VAL A 39 0.95 -0.09 -14.02
C VAL A 39 0.97 1.33 -13.46
N ASP A 40 0.44 2.30 -14.20
CA ASP A 40 0.47 3.71 -13.77
C ASP A 40 -0.46 3.96 -12.57
N GLU A 41 -1.62 3.29 -12.52
CA GLU A 41 -2.50 3.32 -11.36
C GLU A 41 -1.89 2.58 -10.17
N LEU A 42 -1.25 1.42 -10.39
CA LEU A 42 -0.55 0.69 -9.33
C LEU A 42 0.57 1.54 -8.72
N VAL A 43 1.37 2.24 -9.53
CA VAL A 43 2.42 3.14 -9.04
C VAL A 43 1.85 4.33 -8.25
N SER A 44 0.57 4.67 -8.44
CA SER A 44 -0.09 5.71 -7.63
C SER A 44 -0.40 5.27 -6.19
N LEU A 45 -0.34 3.96 -5.90
CA LEU A 45 -0.60 3.42 -4.58
C LEU A 45 0.58 3.67 -3.61
N PRO A 46 0.32 4.09 -2.36
CA PRO A 46 1.35 4.31 -1.36
C PRO A 46 2.26 3.08 -1.17
N GLY A 47 3.57 3.28 -1.32
CA GLY A 47 4.57 2.23 -1.15
C GLY A 47 4.75 1.30 -2.35
N VAL A 48 4.02 1.51 -3.45
CA VAL A 48 4.17 0.77 -4.70
C VAL A 48 5.04 1.58 -5.67
N GLY A 49 6.22 1.06 -5.99
CA GLY A 49 7.08 1.63 -7.03
C GLY A 49 6.95 0.88 -8.35
N ARG A 50 7.62 1.36 -9.42
CA ARG A 50 7.58 0.73 -10.76
C ARG A 50 7.98 -0.76 -10.73
N LYS A 51 8.95 -1.14 -9.89
CA LYS A 51 9.36 -2.55 -9.73
C LYS A 51 8.28 -3.42 -9.07
N THR A 52 7.44 -2.84 -8.22
CA THR A 52 6.36 -3.56 -7.53
C THR A 52 5.11 -3.63 -8.42
N ALA A 53 4.94 -2.65 -9.30
CA ALA A 53 3.80 -2.57 -10.22
C ALA A 53 3.96 -3.40 -11.51
N ASN A 54 5.20 -3.80 -11.86
CA ASN A 54 5.52 -4.67 -13.00
C ASN A 54 5.71 -6.11 -12.55
#